data_AF-M7XJS0-F1
#
_entry.id   AF-M7XJS0-F1
#
_cell.length_a   1.000
_cell.length_b   1.000
_cell.length_c   1.000
_cell.angle_alpha   90.00
_cell.angle_beta   90.00
_cell.angle_gamma   90.00
#
_symmetry.space_group_name_H-M   'P 1'
#
loop_
_entity.id
_entity.type
_entity.pdbx_description
1 polymer ?
#
loop_
_entity_poly.entity_id
_entity_poly.type
_entity_poly.pdbx_seq_one_letter_code
_entity_poly.pdbx_strand_id
1 'polypeptide(L)'
;MAVLMREMYLDMEEIKGTVLDKEKLGTYLEKHRAMLTAEATDPKVRDSSFHIMGSAYLLHLERMEQSSEEELLNNFQALQQSCVACHQQKCPGPLKKINALKVN
;
A
#
# COMPACT_ATOMS: atom_id res chain seq x y z
N MET A 1 13.55 0.62 -6.59
CA MET A 1 12.36 0.89 -5.75
C MET A 1 11.40 1.91 -6.36
N ALA A 2 11.85 3.05 -6.89
CA ALA A 2 10.93 4.09 -7.40
C ALA A 2 9.94 3.60 -8.48
N VAL A 3 10.35 2.66 -9.35
CA VAL A 3 9.47 1.99 -10.32
C VAL A 3 8.37 1.21 -9.59
N LEU A 4 8.76 0.30 -8.69
CA LEU A 4 7.83 -0.48 -7.87
C LEU A 4 6.84 0.39 -7.09
N MET A 5 7.28 1.51 -6.51
CA MET A 5 6.37 2.41 -5.78
C MET A 5 5.30 3.03 -6.69
N ARG A 6 5.60 3.26 -7.98
CA ARG A 6 4.59 3.71 -8.95
C ARG A 6 3.63 2.58 -9.31
N GLU A 7 4.13 1.37 -9.49
CA GLU A 7 3.30 0.20 -9.73
C GLU A 7 2.36 -0.07 -8.56
N MET A 8 2.86 -0.03 -7.32
CA MET A 8 2.04 -0.18 -6.12
C MET A 8 0.96 0.90 -6.02
N TYR A 9 1.23 2.13 -6.46
CA TYR A 9 0.20 3.18 -6.52
C TYR A 9 -0.89 2.87 -7.54
N LEU A 10 -0.52 2.39 -8.74
CA LEU A 10 -1.49 1.97 -9.76
C LEU A 10 -2.33 0.79 -9.28
N ASP A 11 -1.70 -0.18 -8.60
CA ASP A 11 -2.42 -1.29 -7.97
C ASP A 11 -3.43 -0.78 -6.94
N MET A 12 -3.06 0.22 -6.13
CA MET A 12 -3.99 0.83 -5.17
C MET A 12 -5.14 1.59 -5.85
N GLU A 13 -4.94 2.16 -7.04
CA GLU A 13 -6.02 2.75 -7.84
C GLU A 13 -6.98 1.68 -8.37
N GLU A 14 -6.45 0.55 -8.84
CA GLU A 14 -7.25 -0.60 -9.28
C GLU A 14 -8.05 -1.19 -8.13
N ILE A 15 -7.38 -1.48 -7.00
CA ILE A 15 -8.00 -1.98 -5.77
C ILE A 15 -9.14 -1.04 -5.33
N LYS A 16 -8.93 0.28 -5.37
CA LYS A 16 -9.99 1.25 -5.03
C LYS A 16 -11.23 1.05 -5.89
N GLY A 17 -11.07 0.84 -7.20
CA GLY A 17 -12.18 0.55 -8.11
C GLY A 17 -12.92 -0.72 -7.71
N THR A 18 -12.20 -1.83 -7.56
CA THR A 18 -12.75 -3.13 -7.14
C THR A 18 -13.52 -3.03 -5.82
N VAL A 19 -12.99 -2.30 -4.84
CA VAL A 19 -13.63 -2.08 -3.53
C VAL A 19 -14.95 -1.31 -3.68
N LEU A 20 -14.99 -0.27 -4.51
CA LEU A 20 -16.18 0.55 -4.74
C LEU A 20 -17.25 -0.18 -5.56
N ASP A 21 -16.81 -1.01 -6.51
CA ASP A 21 -17.68 -1.81 -7.37
C ASP A 21 -18.13 -3.13 -6.69
N LYS A 22 -17.64 -3.38 -5.46
CA LYS A 22 -17.91 -4.60 -4.65
C LYS A 22 -17.55 -5.88 -5.38
N GLU A 23 -16.49 -5.83 -6.16
CA GLU A 23 -15.99 -6.95 -6.92
C GLU A 23 -15.00 -7.78 -6.09
N LYS A 24 -14.70 -8.99 -6.58
CA LYS A 24 -13.71 -9.85 -5.94
C LYS A 24 -12.30 -9.28 -6.16
N LEU A 25 -11.57 -9.12 -5.06
CA LEU A 25 -10.18 -8.67 -5.11
C LEU A 25 -9.24 -9.73 -5.72
N GLY A 26 -8.29 -9.27 -6.53
CA GLY A 26 -7.11 -10.03 -6.95
C GLY A 26 -6.06 -10.18 -5.83
N THR A 27 -4.93 -10.82 -6.14
CA THR A 27 -3.81 -10.99 -5.20
C THR A 27 -2.64 -10.09 -5.59
N TYR A 28 -2.20 -9.25 -4.66
CA TYR A 28 -1.13 -8.27 -4.83
C TYR A 28 0.05 -8.50 -3.88
N LEU A 29 -0.15 -9.31 -2.82
CA LEU A 29 0.80 -9.53 -1.74
C LEU A 29 2.23 -9.84 -2.21
N GLU A 30 2.42 -10.80 -3.12
CA GLU A 30 3.76 -11.18 -3.59
C GLU A 30 4.43 -10.09 -4.43
N LYS A 31 3.66 -9.39 -5.27
CA LYS A 31 4.17 -8.24 -6.03
C LYS A 31 4.66 -7.14 -5.08
N HIS A 32 3.89 -6.87 -4.03
CA HIS A 32 4.21 -5.80 -3.08
C HIS A 32 5.30 -6.20 -2.09
N ARG A 33 5.46 -7.49 -1.77
CA ARG A 33 6.54 -8.03 -0.93
C ARG A 33 7.93 -7.64 -1.45
N ALA A 34 8.07 -7.47 -2.76
CA ALA A 34 9.30 -7.00 -3.41
C ALA A 34 9.80 -5.64 -2.88
N MET A 35 8.94 -4.84 -2.23
CA MET A 35 9.35 -3.55 -1.66
C MET A 35 10.43 -3.68 -0.58
N LEU A 36 10.43 -4.81 0.15
CA LEU A 36 11.38 -5.04 1.24
C LEU A 36 12.80 -5.36 0.75
N THR A 37 12.93 -5.77 -0.51
CA THR A 37 14.22 -6.14 -1.13
C THR A 37 14.66 -5.16 -2.22
N ALA A 38 13.74 -4.42 -2.84
CA ALA A 38 14.03 -3.48 -3.92
C ALA A 38 15.02 -2.38 -3.52
N GLU A 39 16.06 -2.16 -4.34
CA GLU A 39 17.06 -1.11 -4.10
C GLU A 39 16.43 0.29 -4.12
N ALA A 40 16.70 1.07 -3.08
CA ALA A 40 16.27 2.46 -2.99
C ALA A 40 17.30 3.38 -3.65
N THR A 41 16.84 4.49 -4.25
CA THR A 41 17.74 5.51 -4.82
C THR A 41 18.61 6.15 -3.73
N ASP A 42 18.02 6.38 -2.54
CA ASP A 42 18.76 6.70 -1.32
C ASP A 42 18.73 5.49 -0.37
N PRO A 43 19.87 4.81 -0.14
CA PRO A 43 19.95 3.67 0.76
C PRO A 43 19.53 3.99 2.20
N LYS A 44 19.68 5.24 2.65
CA LYS A 44 19.34 5.66 4.02
C LYS A 44 17.86 5.52 4.33
N VAL A 45 17.01 5.50 3.30
CA VAL A 45 15.57 5.28 3.44
C VAL A 45 15.27 3.88 4.00
N ARG A 46 16.12 2.87 3.72
CA ARG A 46 15.92 1.47 4.10
C ARG A 46 16.49 1.13 5.48
N ASP A 47 16.16 1.95 6.47
CA ASP A 47 16.49 1.67 7.87
C ASP A 47 15.51 0.66 8.52
N SER A 48 15.70 0.36 9.80
CA SER A 48 14.84 -0.56 10.55
C SER A 48 13.35 -0.16 10.54
N SER A 49 13.05 1.13 10.59
CA SER A 49 11.67 1.60 10.58
C SER A 49 11.00 1.46 9.21
N PHE A 50 11.76 1.53 8.11
CA PHE A 50 11.26 1.16 6.79
C PHE A 50 10.81 -0.30 6.74
N HIS A 51 11.63 -1.21 7.27
CA HIS A 51 11.27 -2.63 7.32
C HIS A 51 10.05 -2.90 8.20
N ILE A 52 9.94 -2.25 9.36
CA ILE A 52 8.78 -2.38 10.25
C ILE A 52 7.50 -1.88 9.56
N MET A 53 7.53 -0.68 8.98
CA MET A 53 6.37 -0.11 8.29
C MET A 53 5.99 -0.90 7.03
N GLY A 54 6.98 -1.39 6.29
CA GLY A 54 6.75 -2.24 5.12
C GLY A 54 6.10 -3.57 5.50
N SER A 55 6.55 -4.22 6.57
CA SER A 55 5.90 -5.44 7.08
C SER A 55 4.48 -5.19 7.57
N ALA A 56 4.24 -4.06 8.25
CA ALA A 56 2.89 -3.68 8.69
C ALA A 56 1.94 -3.42 7.49
N TYR A 57 2.45 -2.77 6.44
CA TYR A 57 1.73 -2.62 5.18
C TYR A 57 1.33 -3.97 4.57
N LEU A 58 2.26 -4.92 4.47
CA LEU A 58 1.98 -6.25 3.92
C LEU A 58 0.96 -7.02 4.74
N LEU A 59 0.97 -6.88 6.07
CA LEU A 59 -0.04 -7.47 6.95
C LEU A 59 -1.44 -6.88 6.69
N HIS A 60 -1.53 -5.57 6.48
CA HIS A 60 -2.81 -4.94 6.13
C HIS A 60 -3.29 -5.38 4.74
N LEU A 61 -2.38 -5.56 3.78
CA LEU A 61 -2.72 -6.05 2.45
C LEU A 61 -3.23 -7.50 2.50
N GLU A 62 -2.54 -8.37 3.23
CA GLU A 62 -2.98 -9.76 3.44
C GLU A 62 -4.38 -9.80 4.09
N ARG A 63 -4.61 -8.99 5.13
CA ARG A 63 -5.93 -8.87 5.76
C ARG A 63 -7.00 -8.40 4.77
N MET A 64 -6.67 -7.42 3.93
CA MET A 64 -7.58 -6.90 2.90
C MET A 64 -7.95 -7.98 1.86
N GLU A 65 -6.97 -8.75 1.39
CA GLU A 65 -7.20 -9.87 0.44
C GLU A 65 -8.06 -10.99 1.03
N GLN A 66 -8.08 -11.13 2.35
CA GLN A 66 -8.90 -12.13 3.08
C GLN A 66 -10.22 -11.57 3.61
N SER A 67 -10.53 -10.30 3.31
CA SER A 67 -11.70 -9.62 3.88
C SER A 67 -13.02 -10.13 3.33
N SER A 68 -14.05 -10.10 4.18
CA SER A 68 -15.42 -10.12 3.71
C SER A 68 -15.77 -8.82 2.96
N GLU A 69 -16.83 -8.83 2.15
CA GLU A 69 -17.32 -7.62 1.46
C GLU A 69 -17.60 -6.46 2.43
N GLU A 70 -18.14 -6.77 3.61
CA GLU A 70 -18.48 -5.79 4.66
C GLU A 70 -17.24 -5.12 5.26
N GLU A 71 -16.12 -5.83 5.34
CA GLU A 71 -14.87 -5.33 5.92
C GLU A 71 -13.94 -4.71 4.88
N LEU A 72 -14.16 -4.99 3.59
CA LEU A 72 -13.26 -4.65 2.50
C LEU A 72 -12.96 -3.13 2.43
N LEU A 73 -13.99 -2.29 2.60
CA LEU A 73 -13.83 -0.82 2.60
C LEU A 73 -12.93 -0.34 3.77
N ASN A 74 -13.18 -0.86 4.97
CA ASN A 74 -12.42 -0.50 6.17
C ASN A 74 -10.96 -0.96 6.06
N ASN A 75 -10.73 -2.18 5.54
CA ASN A 75 -9.38 -2.71 5.36
C ASN A 75 -8.63 -1.98 4.23
N PHE A 76 -9.32 -1.55 3.17
CA PHE A 76 -8.73 -0.67 2.16
C PHE A 76 -8.28 0.67 2.75
N GLN A 77 -9.11 1.31 3.59
CA GLN A 77 -8.72 2.54 4.29
C GLN A 77 -7.51 2.32 5.22
N ALA A 78 -7.47 1.21 5.95
CA ALA A 78 -6.33 0.86 6.79
C ALA A 78 -5.04 0.63 5.98
N LEU A 79 -5.15 0.01 4.81
CA LEU A 79 -4.03 -0.17 3.89
C LEU A 79 -3.53 1.17 3.33
N GLN A 80 -4.44 2.04 2.89
CA GLN A 80 -4.13 3.39 2.41
C GLN A 80 -3.41 4.22 3.48
N GLN A 81 -3.82 4.11 4.74
CA GLN A 81 -3.17 4.79 5.86
C GLN A 81 -1.74 4.29 6.11
N SER A 82 -1.46 3.00 5.89
CA SER A 82 -0.07 2.48 5.94
C SER A 82 0.82 3.13 4.87
N CYS A 83 0.28 3.38 3.67
CA CYS A 83 0.99 4.13 2.64
C CYS A 83 1.30 5.57 3.12
N VAL A 84 0.31 6.26 3.71
CA VAL A 84 0.49 7.62 4.23
C VAL A 84 1.55 7.65 5.34
N ALA A 85 1.46 6.76 6.32
CA ALA A 85 2.37 6.72 7.47
C ALA A 85 3.83 6.53 7.03
N CYS A 86 4.08 5.59 6.11
CA CYS A 86 5.42 5.37 5.57
C CYS A 86 5.93 6.60 4.79
N HIS A 87 5.11 7.13 3.88
CA HIS A 87 5.52 8.26 3.05
C HIS A 87 5.70 9.57 3.84
N GLN A 88 4.96 9.76 4.93
CA GLN A 88 5.14 10.90 5.82
C GLN A 88 6.52 10.90 6.51
N GLN A 89 7.09 9.72 6.78
CA GLN A 89 8.38 9.60 7.46
C GLN A 89 9.56 9.42 6.50
N LYS A 90 9.36 8.73 5.36
CA LYS A 90 10.46 8.28 4.49
C LYS A 90 10.63 9.08 3.22
N CYS A 91 9.54 9.37 2.54
CA CYS A 91 9.58 10.04 1.24
C CYS A 91 8.23 10.74 0.99
N PRO A 92 8.06 12.02 1.38
CA PRO A 92 6.75 12.69 1.38
C PRO A 92 6.22 13.04 -0.02
N GLY A 93 7.03 12.87 -1.07
CA GLY A 93 6.71 13.28 -2.44
C GLY A 93 5.32 12.87 -2.96
N PRO A 94 4.88 11.61 -2.83
CA PRO A 94 3.59 11.16 -3.37
C PRO A 94 2.40 11.34 -2.41
N LEU A 95 2.56 11.95 -1.22
CA LEU A 95 1.49 12.05 -0.22
C LEU A 95 0.20 12.67 -0.75
N LYS A 96 0.30 13.69 -1.62
CA LYS A 96 -0.90 14.31 -2.23
C LYS A 96 -1.69 13.29 -3.06
N LYS A 97 -1.01 12.43 -3.83
CA LYS A 97 -1.65 11.39 -4.64
C LYS A 97 -2.23 10.28 -3.77
N ILE A 98 -1.46 9.80 -2.80
CA ILE A 98 -1.91 8.74 -1.89
C ILE A 98 -3.16 9.17 -1.11
N ASN A 99 -3.24 10.43 -0.68
CA ASN A 99 -4.43 10.94 0.00
C ASN A 99 -5.67 11.02 -0.89
N ALA A 100 -5.52 11.14 -2.22
CA ALA A 100 -6.63 11.11 -3.16
C ALA A 100 -7.25 9.70 -3.33
N LEU A 101 -6.57 8.65 -2.85
CA LEU A 101 -7.10 7.29 -2.83
C LEU A 101 -8.18 7.08 -1.76
N LYS A 102 -8.33 8.00 -0.80
CA LYS A 102 -9.39 7.89 0.22
C LYS A 102 -10.77 7.69 -0.42
N VAL A 103 -11.55 6.85 0.23
CA VAL A 103 -12.94 6.51 -0.10
C VAL A 103 -13.79 6.91 1.10
N ASN A 104 -14.92 7.56 0.83
CA ASN A 104 -15.89 8.01 1.84
C ASN A 104 -17.04 7.03 1.95
#